data_AF-A0A0C9TSM5-F1
#
_entry.id   AF-A0A0C9TSM5-F1
#
_cell.length_a   1.000
_cell.length_b   1.000
_cell.length_c   1.000
_cell.angle_alpha   90.00
_cell.angle_beta   90.00
_cell.angle_gamma   90.00
#
_symmetry.space_group_name_H-M   'P 1'
#
loop_
_entity.id
_entity.type
_entity.pdbx_description
1 polymer ?
#
loop_
_entity_poly.entity_id
_entity_poly.type
_entity_poly.pdbx_seq_one_letter_code
_entity_poly.pdbx_strand_id
1 'polypeptide(L)'
;MPAQHSFSQDPSPWCNLFTSSQWASYKYYGDLSNYYGNGYGQSLGCIQGVGYINEVIAHLTSQPVQDKTQASHTLDCSPLTFPFNKTFYTDFTDDNQMISIYSALGLFVQPHGLDSSHPDTNRNTVTHHDQGHIFLVSVSPTLTVEQIHL
;
A
#
# COMPACT_ATOMS: atom_id res chain seq x y z
N MET A 1 21.16 14.37 21.59
CA MET A 1 19.85 14.80 22.11
C MET A 1 19.16 13.56 22.64
N PRO A 2 18.77 13.47 23.92
CA PRO A 2 18.09 12.28 24.40
C PRO A 2 16.63 12.33 23.98
N ALA A 3 16.19 11.38 23.15
CA ALA A 3 14.77 11.13 22.92
C ALA A 3 14.22 10.43 24.16
N GLN A 4 13.62 11.19 25.07
CA GLN A 4 12.77 10.64 26.12
C GLN A 4 11.34 11.03 25.82
N HIS A 5 10.61 10.13 25.16
CA HIS A 5 9.17 10.03 25.24
C HIS A 5 8.85 8.54 25.14
N SER A 6 8.70 7.90 26.29
CA SER A 6 8.06 6.59 26.35
C SER A 6 6.57 6.81 26.06
N PHE A 7 6.17 6.61 24.81
CA PHE A 7 4.75 6.50 24.48
C PHE A 7 4.21 5.25 25.20
N SER A 8 3.32 5.44 26.17
CA SER A 8 2.51 4.32 26.66
C SER A 8 1.53 3.94 25.55
N GLN A 9 1.63 2.72 25.01
CA GLN A 9 0.67 2.18 24.05
C GLN A 9 -0.56 1.62 24.78
N ASP A 10 -1.16 2.43 25.65
CA ASP A 10 -2.43 2.04 26.27
C ASP A 10 -3.54 2.24 25.23
N PRO A 11 -4.44 1.25 25.05
CA PRO A 11 -5.59 1.42 24.17
C PRO A 11 -6.40 2.64 24.56
N SER A 12 -6.77 3.42 23.55
CA SER A 12 -7.63 4.58 23.74
C SER A 12 -8.90 4.17 24.50
N PRO A 13 -9.43 4.98 25.44
CA PRO A 13 -10.68 4.66 26.14
C PRO A 13 -11.85 4.39 25.18
N TRP A 14 -11.79 4.96 23.97
CA TRP A 14 -12.73 4.72 22.87
C TRP A 14 -12.74 3.26 22.39
N CYS A 15 -11.63 2.52 22.53
CA CYS A 15 -11.53 1.11 22.18
C CYS A 15 -12.52 0.23 22.96
N ASN A 16 -12.79 0.60 24.22
CA ASN A 16 -13.67 -0.14 25.13
C ASN A 16 -15.16 0.11 24.91
N LEU A 17 -15.53 1.04 24.01
CA LEU A 17 -16.94 1.28 23.67
C LEU A 17 -17.52 0.20 22.76
N PHE A 18 -16.66 -0.58 22.09
CA PHE A 18 -17.07 -1.58 21.11
C PHE A 18 -16.60 -2.97 21.52
N THR A 19 -17.45 -3.96 21.27
CA THR A 19 -17.14 -5.38 21.42
C THR A 19 -16.20 -5.86 20.34
N SER A 20 -15.52 -6.99 20.56
CA SER A 20 -14.62 -7.60 19.57
C SER A 20 -15.31 -7.92 18.25
N SER A 21 -16.60 -8.30 18.27
CA SER A 21 -17.37 -8.56 17.05
C SER A 21 -17.66 -7.27 16.28
N GLN A 22 -17.94 -6.15 16.96
CA GLN A 22 -18.10 -4.85 16.32
C GLN A 22 -16.79 -4.38 15.68
N TRP A 23 -15.65 -4.58 16.35
CA TRP A 23 -14.33 -4.32 15.77
C TRP A 23 -14.06 -5.19 14.53
N ALA A 24 -14.44 -6.47 14.56
CA ALA A 24 -14.31 -7.36 13.40
C ALA A 24 -15.17 -6.88 12.22
N SER A 25 -16.41 -6.45 12.46
CA SER A 25 -17.26 -5.86 11.43
C SER A 25 -16.70 -4.54 10.87
N TYR A 26 -16.15 -3.68 11.73
CA TYR A 26 -15.50 -2.44 11.30
C TYR A 26 -14.27 -2.70 10.42
N LYS A 27 -13.44 -3.67 10.79
CA LYS A 27 -12.31 -4.12 9.96
C LYS A 27 -12.78 -4.63 8.59
N TYR A 28 -13.84 -5.44 8.57
CA TYR A 28 -14.39 -5.94 7.32
C TYR A 28 -14.97 -4.83 6.44
N TYR A 29 -15.61 -3.83 7.04
CA TYR A 29 -16.04 -2.64 6.32
C TYR A 29 -14.85 -1.91 5.66
N GLY A 30 -13.72 -1.77 6.37
CA GLY A 30 -12.48 -1.25 5.80
C GLY A 30 -11.99 -2.07 4.60
N ASP A 31 -11.98 -3.40 4.73
CA ASP A 31 -11.59 -4.30 3.62
C ASP A 31 -12.49 -4.14 2.40
N LEU A 32 -13.81 -4.03 2.59
CA LEU A 32 -14.76 -3.76 1.50
C LEU A 32 -14.46 -2.40 0.84
N SER A 33 -14.23 -1.36 1.64
CA SER A 33 -13.90 -0.03 1.14
C SER A 33 -12.65 -0.04 0.27
N ASN A 34 -11.58 -0.69 0.72
CA ASN A 34 -10.33 -0.78 -0.02
C ASN A 34 -10.48 -1.65 -1.28
N TYR A 35 -11.11 -2.81 -1.15
CA TYR A 35 -11.30 -3.74 -2.25
C TYR A 35 -12.11 -3.13 -3.41
N TYR A 36 -13.22 -2.47 -3.11
CA TYR A 36 -14.10 -1.85 -4.10
C TYR A 36 -13.74 -0.41 -4.46
N GLY A 37 -12.93 0.27 -3.64
CA GLY A 37 -12.45 1.63 -3.88
C GLY A 37 -11.28 1.66 -4.86
N ASN A 38 -10.19 0.97 -4.52
CA ASN A 38 -8.92 1.04 -5.24
C ASN A 38 -8.33 -0.35 -5.57
N GLY A 39 -8.91 -1.42 -5.04
CA GLY A 39 -8.43 -2.79 -5.22
C GLY A 39 -9.03 -3.51 -6.42
N TYR A 40 -9.02 -4.84 -6.35
CA TYR A 40 -9.51 -5.73 -7.41
C TYR A 40 -11.01 -5.60 -7.72
N GLY A 41 -11.81 -5.10 -6.77
CA GLY A 41 -13.24 -4.86 -6.96
C GLY A 41 -13.52 -3.60 -7.79
N GLN A 42 -12.54 -2.72 -7.96
CA GLN A 42 -12.63 -1.53 -8.80
C GLN A 42 -12.08 -1.80 -10.19
N SER A 43 -12.89 -1.51 -11.23
CA SER A 43 -12.52 -1.65 -12.65
C SER A 43 -11.20 -0.95 -13.03
N LEU A 44 -10.92 0.20 -12.41
CA LEU A 44 -9.70 0.99 -12.59
C LEU A 44 -8.78 0.95 -11.35
N GLY A 45 -8.98 0.03 -10.42
CA GLY A 45 -8.19 -0.04 -9.18
C GLY A 45 -6.74 -0.37 -9.47
N CYS A 46 -6.51 -1.53 -10.08
CA CYS A 46 -5.16 -1.99 -10.43
C CYS A 46 -4.43 -1.02 -11.38
N ILE A 47 -5.12 -0.41 -12.35
CA ILE A 47 -4.43 0.44 -13.35
C ILE A 47 -3.82 1.70 -12.73
N GLN A 48 -4.30 2.14 -11.56
CA GLN A 48 -3.76 3.29 -10.84
C GLN A 48 -2.37 3.03 -10.23
N GLY A 49 -1.97 1.75 -10.06
CA GLY A 49 -0.65 1.38 -9.56
C GLY A 49 0.42 1.20 -10.64
N VAL A 50 0.06 1.23 -11.93
CA VAL A 50 0.96 0.82 -13.03
C VAL A 50 2.12 1.78 -13.25
N GLY A 51 1.91 3.10 -13.16
CA GLY A 51 3.00 4.07 -13.28
C GLY A 51 4.13 3.80 -12.29
N TYR A 52 3.78 3.58 -11.03
CA TYR A 52 4.75 3.25 -9.98
C TYR A 52 5.46 1.92 -10.22
N ILE A 53 4.74 0.89 -10.68
CA ILE A 53 5.37 -0.39 -11.03
C ILE A 53 6.40 -0.21 -12.16
N ASN A 54 6.13 0.64 -13.15
CA ASN A 54 7.07 0.93 -14.23
C ASN A 54 8.33 1.66 -13.71
N GLU A 55 8.20 2.54 -12.72
CA GLU A 55 9.34 3.15 -12.01
C GLU A 55 10.15 2.11 -11.22
N VAL A 56 9.49 1.19 -10.51
CA VAL A 56 10.17 0.09 -9.79
C VAL A 56 10.93 -0.83 -10.76
N ILE A 57 10.32 -1.18 -11.89
CA ILE A 57 10.97 -1.97 -12.94
C ILE A 57 12.19 -1.24 -13.50
N ALA A 58 12.09 0.08 -13.72
CA ALA A 58 13.21 0.91 -14.17
C ALA A 58 14.39 0.85 -13.19
N HIS A 59 14.14 0.96 -11.87
CA HIS A 59 15.18 0.81 -10.85
C HIS A 59 15.78 -0.61 -10.81
N LEU A 60 14.95 -1.66 -10.83
CA LEU A 60 15.42 -3.06 -10.83
C LEU A 60 16.29 -3.41 -12.04
N THR A 61 15.97 -2.84 -13.19
CA THR A 61 16.63 -3.14 -14.47
C THR A 61 17.70 -2.12 -14.85
N SER A 62 17.82 -1.03 -14.09
CA SER A 62 18.65 0.13 -14.43
C SER A 62 18.37 0.63 -15.87
N GLN A 63 17.09 0.67 -16.26
CA GLN A 63 16.62 1.15 -17.57
C GLN A 63 15.73 2.39 -17.40
N PRO A 64 15.62 3.27 -18.42
CA PRO A 64 14.67 4.38 -18.38
C PRO A 64 13.22 3.92 -18.16
N VAL A 65 12.43 4.72 -17.43
CA VAL A 65 11.01 4.47 -17.20
C VAL A 65 10.25 4.39 -18.53
N GLN A 66 9.50 3.32 -18.73
CA GLN A 66 8.63 3.09 -19.89
C GLN A 66 7.18 3.13 -19.44
N ASP A 67 6.63 4.33 -19.30
CA ASP A 67 5.25 4.53 -18.87
C ASP A 67 4.54 5.59 -19.74
N LYS A 68 3.22 5.48 -19.85
CA LYS A 68 2.35 6.48 -20.51
C LYS A 68 1.08 6.73 -19.69
N THR A 69 1.16 6.49 -18.38
CA THR A 69 0.02 6.48 -17.48
C THR A 69 0.16 7.62 -16.47
N GLN A 70 0.67 7.37 -15.27
CA GLN A 70 0.78 8.35 -14.18
C GLN A 70 2.22 8.83 -13.94
N ALA A 71 3.23 8.18 -14.52
CA ALA A 71 4.63 8.53 -14.27
C ALA A 71 5.00 9.88 -14.92
N SER A 72 5.87 10.64 -14.25
CA SER A 72 6.22 11.98 -14.65
C SER A 72 7.49 11.99 -15.47
N HIS A 73 7.35 12.01 -16.81
CA HIS A 73 8.51 12.04 -17.72
C HIS A 73 9.54 13.13 -17.41
N THR A 74 9.11 14.30 -16.89
CA THR A 74 10.03 15.38 -16.52
C THR A 74 10.93 14.98 -15.34
N LEU A 75 10.39 14.27 -14.34
CA LEU A 75 11.12 13.83 -13.15
C LEU A 75 11.92 12.56 -13.44
N ASP A 76 11.34 11.62 -14.20
CA ASP A 76 11.90 10.29 -14.42
C ASP A 76 13.03 10.28 -15.45
N CYS A 77 13.08 11.27 -16.34
CA CYS A 77 14.18 11.44 -17.29
C CYS A 77 15.39 12.19 -16.71
N SER A 78 15.27 12.72 -15.49
CA SER A 78 16.32 13.54 -14.87
C SER A 78 17.10 12.72 -13.85
N PRO A 79 18.43 12.57 -14.00
CA PRO A 79 19.25 11.82 -13.06
C PRO A 79 19.35 12.49 -11.68
N LEU A 80 18.90 13.75 -11.55
CA LEU A 80 18.84 14.47 -10.28
C LEU A 80 17.67 14.00 -9.42
N THR A 81 16.54 13.66 -10.05
CA THR A 81 15.27 13.32 -9.40
C THR A 81 14.96 11.82 -9.47
N PHE A 82 15.53 11.11 -10.45
CA PHE A 82 15.37 9.67 -10.64
C PHE A 82 16.76 8.99 -10.89
N PRO A 83 17.61 8.87 -9.85
CA PRO A 83 18.95 8.32 -9.99
C PRO A 83 18.98 6.78 -10.01
N PHE A 84 19.74 6.16 -10.91
CA PHE A 84 19.94 4.69 -10.95
C PHE A 84 21.08 4.16 -10.06
N ASN A 85 21.82 5.03 -9.37
CA ASN A 85 23.04 4.67 -8.65
C ASN A 85 22.85 4.59 -7.13
N LYS A 86 21.66 4.24 -6.66
CA LYS A 86 21.37 4.05 -5.23
C LYS A 86 21.19 2.57 -4.92
N THR A 87 21.62 2.19 -3.72
CA THR A 87 21.42 0.83 -3.20
C THR A 87 20.04 0.66 -2.57
N PHE A 88 19.47 1.75 -2.05
CA PHE A 88 18.16 1.75 -1.41
C PHE A 88 17.33 2.89 -1.98
N TYR A 89 16.10 2.56 -2.33
CA TYR A 89 15.03 3.49 -2.70
C TYR A 89 13.95 3.41 -1.64
N THR A 90 13.22 4.49 -1.45
CA THR A 90 12.21 4.59 -0.41
C THR A 90 11.23 5.68 -0.80
N ASP A 91 10.01 5.28 -1.11
CA ASP A 91 8.93 6.17 -1.48
C ASP A 91 7.88 6.21 -0.37
N PHE A 92 7.09 7.29 -0.32
CA PHE A 92 6.10 7.53 0.73
C PHE A 92 4.80 7.93 0.03
N THR A 93 3.69 7.29 0.36
CA THR A 93 2.40 7.51 -0.32
C THR A 93 1.22 7.26 0.63
N ASP A 94 -0.01 7.38 0.12
CA ASP A 94 -1.23 7.09 0.87
C ASP A 94 -1.71 5.63 0.68
N ASP A 95 -2.66 5.24 1.51
CA ASP A 95 -3.25 3.90 1.51
C ASP A 95 -3.92 3.55 0.18
N ASN A 96 -4.69 4.47 -0.42
CA ASN A 96 -5.39 4.24 -1.68
C ASN A 96 -4.44 3.91 -2.84
N GLN A 97 -3.35 4.67 -2.97
CA GLN A 97 -2.32 4.41 -3.97
C GLN A 97 -1.68 3.05 -3.75
N MET A 98 -1.51 2.63 -2.51
CA MET A 98 -0.92 1.36 -2.17
C MET A 98 -1.79 0.16 -2.44
N ILE A 99 -3.08 0.25 -2.13
CA ILE A 99 -4.04 -0.77 -2.54
C ILE A 99 -3.99 -0.96 -4.06
N SER A 100 -3.86 0.13 -4.81
CA SER A 100 -3.71 0.08 -6.27
C SER A 100 -2.41 -0.62 -6.69
N ILE A 101 -1.27 -0.29 -6.07
CA ILE A 101 0.04 -0.92 -6.33
C ILE A 101 0.02 -2.42 -5.99
N TYR A 102 -0.49 -2.80 -4.82
CA TYR A 102 -0.60 -4.21 -4.41
C TYR A 102 -1.48 -5.01 -5.35
N SER A 103 -2.58 -4.40 -5.79
CA SER A 103 -3.49 -5.04 -6.72
C SER A 103 -2.84 -5.24 -8.09
N ALA A 104 -2.10 -4.24 -8.56
CA ALA A 104 -1.36 -4.29 -9.82
C ALA A 104 -0.19 -5.29 -9.80
N LEU A 105 0.47 -5.48 -8.65
CA LEU A 105 1.49 -6.52 -8.43
C LEU A 105 0.89 -7.93 -8.30
N GLY A 106 -0.41 -8.05 -8.08
CA GLY A 106 -1.06 -9.36 -7.94
C GLY A 106 -0.88 -10.02 -6.56
N LEU A 107 -0.63 -9.25 -5.49
CA LEU A 107 -0.26 -9.80 -4.18
C LEU A 107 -1.43 -10.40 -3.39
N PHE A 108 -2.63 -9.84 -3.49
CA PHE A 108 -3.77 -10.19 -2.63
C PHE A 108 -5.04 -10.54 -3.43
N VAL A 109 -4.86 -11.25 -4.54
CA VAL A 109 -5.95 -11.64 -5.45
C VAL A 109 -7.04 -12.39 -4.67
N GLN A 110 -8.28 -11.97 -4.82
CA GLN A 110 -9.44 -12.69 -4.29
C GLN A 110 -9.97 -13.70 -5.32
N PRO A 111 -10.37 -14.92 -4.91
CA PRO A 111 -10.99 -15.88 -5.83
C PRO A 111 -12.36 -15.39 -6.33
N HIS A 112 -13.07 -14.63 -5.50
CA HIS A 112 -14.38 -14.05 -5.77
C HIS A 112 -14.46 -12.64 -5.15
N GLY A 113 -15.42 -11.82 -5.61
CA GLY A 113 -15.68 -10.53 -4.99
C GLY A 113 -16.10 -10.67 -3.53
N LEU A 114 -15.70 -9.72 -2.68
CA LEU A 114 -16.07 -9.71 -1.27
C LEU A 114 -17.58 -9.47 -1.10
N ASP A 115 -18.25 -10.28 -0.27
CA ASP A 115 -19.68 -10.13 0.02
C ASP A 115 -19.91 -8.94 0.95
N SER A 116 -20.74 -7.98 0.56
CA SER A 116 -21.02 -6.77 1.36
C SER A 116 -21.87 -7.02 2.61
N SER A 117 -22.56 -8.15 2.68
CA SER A 117 -23.51 -8.51 3.73
C SER A 117 -22.96 -9.57 4.70
N HIS A 118 -22.10 -10.46 4.20
CA HIS A 118 -21.55 -11.56 5.00
C HIS A 118 -20.01 -11.52 5.00
N PRO A 119 -19.38 -11.20 6.15
CA PRO A 119 -17.94 -11.22 6.26
C PRO A 119 -17.32 -12.59 5.97
N ASP A 120 -16.48 -12.68 4.94
CA ASP A 120 -15.67 -13.87 4.69
C ASP A 120 -14.43 -13.86 5.62
N THR A 121 -14.27 -14.92 6.41
CA THR A 121 -13.14 -15.09 7.33
C THR A 121 -11.87 -15.59 6.65
N ASN A 122 -11.94 -16.10 5.41
CA ASN A 122 -10.82 -16.64 4.65
C ASN A 122 -10.34 -15.74 3.49
N ARG A 123 -10.74 -14.47 3.50
CA ARG A 123 -10.33 -13.49 2.48
C ARG A 123 -8.83 -13.23 2.49
N ASN A 124 -8.23 -13.03 1.32
CA ASN A 124 -6.79 -12.70 1.22
C ASN A 124 -6.51 -11.21 1.49
N THR A 125 -7.54 -10.37 1.58
CA THR A 125 -7.43 -8.94 1.92
C THR A 125 -7.49 -8.81 3.43
N VAL A 126 -6.34 -8.56 4.04
CA VAL A 126 -6.28 -8.09 5.42
C VAL A 126 -5.72 -6.69 5.35
N THR A 127 -6.57 -5.71 5.05
CA THR A 127 -6.18 -4.34 5.32
C THR A 127 -6.27 -4.16 6.82
N HIS A 128 -5.11 -4.24 7.48
CA HIS A 128 -4.96 -3.62 8.78
C HIS A 128 -5.18 -2.12 8.55
N HIS A 129 -6.39 -1.65 8.88
CA HIS A 129 -6.70 -0.25 9.04
C HIS A 129 -5.92 0.27 10.25
N ASP A 130 -4.61 0.45 10.08
CA ASP A 130 -3.86 1.43 10.84
C ASP A 130 -3.68 2.65 9.92
N GLN A 131 -4.11 3.78 10.43
CA GLN A 131 -4.18 5.02 9.69
C GLN A 131 -2.77 5.60 9.60
N GLY A 132 -2.34 5.94 8.38
CA GLY A 132 -1.09 6.67 8.14
C GLY A 132 0.11 5.75 8.03
N HIS A 133 0.19 5.02 6.92
CA HIS A 133 1.34 4.18 6.65
C HIS A 133 2.26 4.81 5.61
N ILE A 134 3.49 4.96 6.05
CA ILE A 134 4.65 5.11 5.19
C ILE A 134 5.10 3.69 4.87
N PHE A 135 5.18 3.33 3.60
CA PHE A 135 5.70 2.03 3.20
C PHE A 135 6.96 2.21 2.39
N LEU A 136 8.06 1.61 2.85
CA LEU A 136 9.31 1.66 2.10
C LEU A 136 9.27 0.56 1.05
N VAL A 137 9.47 0.95 -0.20
CA VAL A 137 9.78 0.02 -1.28
C VAL A 137 11.28 0.08 -1.50
N SER A 138 12.01 -0.87 -0.92
CA SER A 138 13.44 -1.00 -1.19
C SER A 138 13.65 -1.81 -2.47
N VAL A 139 14.49 -1.26 -3.34
CA VAL A 139 14.79 -1.82 -4.65
C VAL A 139 16.30 -1.91 -4.83
N SER A 140 16.94 -2.98 -4.32
CA SER A 140 18.16 -3.60 -4.86
C SER A 140 18.79 -4.61 -3.88
N PRO A 141 19.11 -5.86 -4.29
CA PRO A 141 18.80 -6.52 -5.56
C PRO A 141 17.41 -7.21 -5.57
N THR A 142 16.60 -7.00 -4.53
CA THR A 142 15.28 -7.62 -4.36
C THR A 142 14.27 -6.54 -4.03
N LEU A 143 13.07 -6.65 -4.59
CA LEU A 143 11.94 -5.82 -4.22
C LEU A 143 11.46 -6.26 -2.83
N THR A 144 11.60 -5.39 -1.83
CA THR A 144 11.00 -5.59 -0.51
C THR A 144 9.98 -4.50 -0.26
N VAL A 145 8.75 -4.93 0.02
CA VAL A 145 7.65 -4.05 0.42
C VAL A 145 7.50 -4.19 1.93
N GLU A 146 7.82 -3.14 2.67
CA GLU A 146 7.70 -3.13 4.12
C GLU A 146 6.68 -2.10 4.59
N GLN A 147 5.79 -2.53 5.49
CA GLN A 147 4.88 -1.65 6.23
C GLN A 147 5.61 -1.10 7.45
N ILE A 148 5.91 0.20 7.45
CA ILE A 148 6.49 0.85 8.62
C ILE A 148 5.38 1.49 9.44
N HIS A 149 5.37 1.15 10.72
CA HIS A 149 4.58 1.81 11.75
C HIS A 149 5.47 2.90 12.35
N LEU A 150 5.15 4.17 12.10
CA LEU A 150 5.86 5.32 12.68
C LEU A 150 5.19 5.80 13.95
#